data_AF-A0A8D8IEV3-F1
#
_entry.id   AF-A0A8D8IEV3-F1
#
_cell.length_a   1.000
_cell.length_b   1.000
_cell.length_c   1.000
_cell.angle_alpha   90.00
_cell.angle_beta   90.00
_cell.angle_gamma   90.00
#
_symmetry.space_group_name_H-M   'P 1'
#
loop_
_entity.id
_entity.type
_entity.pdbx_description
1 polymer ?
#
loop_
_entity_poly.entity_id
_entity_poly.type
_entity_poly.pdbx_seq_one_letter_code
_entity_poly.pdbx_strand_id
1 'polypeptide(L)'
;MPTLATSGTPTTTTSTTPVAIPTTPSSSSGGTSNSKTKEMFIVRALEKILGDKDIKRSHHSQLKRACDAALEDIREELKEAGQVEHNGEVPVPSAALPLPKNDSANIVNAEKYFLPFELACQSKTPRIVVTALDCLQKLIAYGHLTGNIPDSANPGKFLIDRIVTTICNCFMGPQTDEGVQLQIIKALLTVVTSQHVEVHEGTVLQGVRTCYDIYLSSKNLINQTTARATLTQMLNVIFTRMENQAYENAATTASTAAVVPVTPPAEEKHPDYDMVRGIVDEIVDNVIAAAAAAVDELSTKSTGESGDAETGSIGGVSNGGTDSTSIARVPSQESMEVTSENDSIVTAKFTHILQKDAFLVFRALCKLSMKPLPEGHPDPKSHELRSKILSLHLLLSILQNAGPVFRSNEMFIMAIKQYLCVALSKNG
;
A
#
# COMPACT_ATOMS: atom_id res chain seq x y z
N MET A 1 71.58 21.97 -35.14
CA MET A 1 72.53 21.66 -36.24
C MET A 1 72.19 20.28 -36.76
N PRO A 2 71.64 20.10 -37.98
CA PRO A 2 70.83 21.05 -38.81
C PRO A 2 69.45 21.29 -38.12
N THR A 3 68.28 21.57 -38.75
CA THR A 3 67.90 22.60 -39.77
C THR A 3 67.90 22.34 -41.30
N LEU A 4 66.83 21.78 -41.87
CA LEU A 4 66.24 22.10 -43.21
C LEU A 4 64.68 21.95 -43.07
N ALA A 5 63.76 22.89 -43.34
CA ALA A 5 63.55 23.91 -44.41
C ALA A 5 62.82 23.33 -45.67
N THR A 6 61.74 23.86 -46.27
CA THR A 6 60.70 24.89 -45.91
C THR A 6 59.52 24.80 -46.92
N SER A 7 58.49 25.66 -46.75
CA SER A 7 57.40 26.05 -47.71
C SER A 7 56.11 25.20 -47.72
N GLY A 8 54.90 25.77 -47.84
CA GLY A 8 54.54 27.19 -48.01
C GLY A 8 53.10 27.56 -47.58
N THR A 9 52.94 28.84 -47.27
CA THR A 9 51.73 29.62 -46.91
C THR A 9 50.86 29.94 -48.16
N PRO A 10 49.55 30.35 -48.08
CA PRO A 10 49.10 31.50 -47.28
C PRO A 10 47.69 31.49 -46.66
N THR A 11 47.49 32.56 -45.87
CA THR A 11 46.29 33.01 -45.15
C THR A 11 45.13 33.45 -46.06
N THR A 12 43.89 33.26 -45.62
CA THR A 12 42.79 34.20 -45.94
C THR A 12 41.77 34.26 -44.81
N THR A 13 41.49 35.46 -44.32
CA THR A 13 40.39 35.78 -43.39
C THR A 13 39.17 36.27 -44.18
N THR A 14 37.99 35.69 -43.95
CA THR A 14 36.72 36.26 -44.47
C THR A 14 35.58 36.11 -43.46
N SER A 15 34.94 37.24 -43.17
CA SER A 15 33.70 37.38 -42.40
C SER A 15 32.45 37.07 -43.24
N THR A 16 31.48 36.34 -42.69
CA THR A 16 30.11 36.34 -43.25
C THR A 16 29.04 36.05 -42.18
N THR A 17 28.25 37.08 -41.89
CA THR A 17 26.80 37.13 -41.54
C THR A 17 26.09 35.93 -40.86
N PRO A 18 25.27 36.18 -39.81
CA PRO A 18 24.38 35.15 -39.26
C PRO A 18 23.22 34.84 -40.21
N VAL A 19 22.96 33.55 -40.44
CA VAL A 19 21.77 33.07 -41.17
C VAL A 19 20.60 32.99 -40.19
N ALA A 20 19.47 33.60 -40.55
CA ALA A 20 18.27 33.62 -39.71
C ALA A 20 17.66 32.21 -39.55
N ILE A 21 17.37 31.83 -38.31
CA ILE A 21 16.59 30.63 -37.98
C ILE A 21 15.10 30.94 -38.26
N PRO A 22 14.37 30.12 -39.05
CA PRO A 22 12.95 30.31 -39.23
C PRO A 22 12.21 30.00 -37.92
N THR A 23 11.53 31.01 -37.36
CA THR A 23 10.61 30.83 -36.23
C THR A 23 9.37 30.07 -36.70
N THR A 24 9.32 28.76 -36.45
CA THR A 24 8.08 27.98 -36.58
C THR A 24 7.09 28.38 -35.48
N PRO A 25 5.80 28.60 -35.79
CA PRO A 25 4.84 29.07 -34.81
C PRO A 25 4.57 28.01 -33.73
N SER A 26 4.47 28.46 -32.48
CA SER A 26 4.10 27.63 -31.33
C SER A 26 2.62 27.24 -31.40
N SER A 27 2.31 26.08 -32.01
CA SER A 27 0.97 25.50 -32.03
C SER A 27 0.65 24.85 -30.67
N SER A 28 -0.08 25.57 -29.82
CA SER A 28 -0.62 25.08 -28.56
C SER A 28 -1.80 24.12 -28.80
N SER A 29 -1.53 22.83 -29.01
CA SER A 29 -2.56 21.80 -29.18
C SER A 29 -2.09 20.43 -28.64
N GLY A 30 -2.15 20.24 -27.31
CA GLY A 30 -1.58 19.06 -26.63
C GLY A 30 -2.53 18.22 -25.78
N GLY A 31 -3.69 18.73 -25.35
CA GLY A 31 -4.47 18.12 -24.26
C GLY A 31 -5.46 17.00 -24.61
N THR A 32 -5.79 16.78 -25.89
CA THR A 32 -6.94 15.93 -26.30
C THR A 32 -6.58 14.49 -26.69
N SER A 33 -5.34 14.22 -27.09
CA SER A 33 -4.91 12.89 -27.59
C SER A 33 -4.86 11.82 -26.51
N ASN A 34 -4.37 12.19 -25.31
CA ASN A 34 -4.29 11.28 -24.16
C ASN A 34 -5.68 10.91 -23.66
N SER A 35 -6.67 11.82 -23.80
CA SER A 35 -8.05 11.55 -23.39
C SER A 35 -8.70 10.45 -24.25
N LYS A 36 -8.60 10.59 -25.57
CA LYS A 36 -9.13 9.60 -26.52
C LYS A 36 -8.49 8.22 -26.34
N THR A 37 -7.23 8.16 -25.90
CA THR A 37 -6.49 6.90 -25.70
C THR A 37 -6.99 6.10 -24.48
N LYS A 38 -7.16 6.75 -23.32
CA LYS A 38 -7.71 6.09 -22.11
C LYS A 38 -9.17 5.66 -22.30
N GLU A 39 -9.98 6.47 -22.98
CA GLU A 39 -11.38 6.18 -23.29
C GLU A 39 -11.49 4.97 -24.22
N MET A 40 -10.68 4.91 -25.30
CA MET A 40 -10.58 3.72 -26.14
C MET A 40 -10.14 2.46 -25.38
N PHE A 41 -9.27 2.58 -24.37
CA PHE A 41 -8.88 1.43 -23.55
C PHE A 41 -10.04 0.91 -22.68
N ILE A 42 -10.76 1.82 -21.99
CA ILE A 42 -11.92 1.45 -21.15
C ILE A 42 -13.03 0.87 -22.03
N VAL A 43 -13.33 1.47 -23.19
CA VAL A 43 -14.30 0.95 -24.16
C VAL A 43 -13.91 -0.46 -24.61
N ARG A 44 -12.66 -0.68 -25.03
CA ARG A 44 -12.18 -2.01 -25.46
C ARG A 44 -12.21 -3.04 -24.32
N ALA A 45 -12.00 -2.63 -23.08
CA ALA A 45 -12.12 -3.49 -21.91
C ALA A 45 -13.58 -3.93 -21.66
N LEU A 46 -14.52 -2.98 -21.67
CA LEU A 46 -15.94 -3.24 -21.48
C LEU A 46 -16.53 -4.06 -22.64
N GLU A 47 -16.17 -3.74 -23.90
CA GLU A 47 -16.55 -4.53 -25.08
C GLU A 47 -15.99 -5.96 -25.02
N LYS A 48 -14.76 -6.16 -24.52
CA LYS A 48 -14.20 -7.51 -24.31
C LYS A 48 -14.94 -8.28 -23.23
N ILE A 49 -15.38 -7.62 -22.15
CA ILE A 49 -16.23 -8.23 -21.10
C ILE A 49 -17.61 -8.61 -21.68
N LEU A 50 -18.25 -7.71 -22.44
CA LEU A 50 -19.52 -7.94 -23.15
C LEU A 50 -19.43 -9.00 -24.26
N GLY A 51 -18.24 -9.23 -24.80
CA GLY A 51 -17.96 -10.27 -25.79
C GLY A 51 -17.91 -11.70 -25.23
N ASP A 52 -17.81 -11.88 -23.91
CA ASP A 52 -17.80 -13.23 -23.32
C ASP A 52 -19.19 -13.88 -23.43
N LYS A 53 -19.24 -15.14 -23.91
CA LYS A 53 -20.48 -15.89 -24.12
C LYS A 53 -21.34 -16.00 -22.85
N ASP A 54 -20.70 -16.04 -21.67
CA ASP A 54 -21.37 -16.25 -20.39
C ASP A 54 -22.03 -14.98 -19.83
N ILE A 55 -21.76 -13.79 -20.38
CA ILE A 55 -22.40 -12.53 -19.94
C ILE A 55 -23.86 -12.40 -20.41
N LYS A 56 -24.26 -13.19 -21.42
CA LYS A 56 -25.64 -13.26 -21.92
C LYS A 56 -26.60 -14.00 -20.98
N ARG A 57 -26.08 -14.68 -19.94
CA ARG A 57 -26.88 -15.40 -18.94
C ARG A 57 -27.55 -14.42 -17.97
N SER A 58 -28.77 -14.73 -17.54
CA SER A 58 -29.59 -13.87 -16.64
C SER A 58 -28.87 -13.40 -15.37
N HIS A 59 -28.03 -14.23 -14.75
CA HIS A 59 -27.27 -13.87 -13.55
C HIS A 59 -26.23 -12.76 -13.76
N HIS A 60 -25.85 -12.45 -15.00
CA HIS A 60 -24.97 -11.33 -15.35
C HIS A 60 -25.76 -10.10 -15.83
N SER A 61 -27.10 -10.07 -15.71
CA SER A 61 -27.93 -8.96 -16.22
C SER A 61 -27.66 -7.59 -15.57
N GLN A 62 -27.12 -7.56 -14.34
CA GLN A 62 -26.68 -6.33 -13.68
C GLN A 62 -25.32 -5.87 -14.25
N LEU A 63 -24.34 -6.78 -14.34
CA LEU A 63 -23.04 -6.52 -14.96
C LEU A 63 -23.20 -6.03 -16.41
N LYS A 64 -24.03 -6.71 -17.21
CA LYS A 64 -24.30 -6.31 -18.60
C LYS A 64 -24.86 -4.89 -18.67
N ARG A 65 -25.88 -4.57 -17.87
CA ARG A 65 -26.45 -3.21 -17.79
C ARG A 65 -25.44 -2.15 -17.37
N ALA A 66 -24.55 -2.47 -16.41
CA ALA A 66 -23.50 -1.56 -15.99
C ALA A 66 -22.46 -1.32 -17.09
N CYS A 67 -22.03 -2.37 -17.81
CA CYS A 67 -21.14 -2.25 -18.96
C CYS A 67 -21.79 -1.49 -20.12
N ASP A 68 -23.05 -1.77 -20.45
CA ASP A 68 -23.79 -1.10 -21.52
C ASP A 68 -23.94 0.40 -21.20
N ALA A 69 -24.39 0.76 -19.99
CA ALA A 69 -24.54 2.16 -19.56
C ALA A 69 -23.20 2.92 -19.53
N ALA A 70 -22.13 2.29 -19.00
CA ALA A 70 -20.80 2.90 -19.03
C ALA A 70 -20.26 3.11 -20.46
N LEU A 71 -20.59 2.22 -21.40
CA LEU A 71 -20.25 2.41 -22.81
C LEU A 71 -21.08 3.50 -23.48
N GLU A 72 -22.35 3.67 -23.13
CA GLU A 72 -23.20 4.75 -23.62
C GLU A 72 -22.67 6.10 -23.15
N ASP A 73 -22.48 6.28 -21.82
CA ASP A 73 -21.87 7.47 -21.22
C ASP A 73 -20.54 7.86 -21.89
N ILE A 74 -19.57 6.94 -22.00
CA ILE A 74 -18.26 7.23 -22.62
C ILE A 74 -18.41 7.60 -24.10
N ARG A 75 -19.35 6.98 -24.82
CA ARG A 75 -19.60 7.29 -26.24
C ARG A 75 -20.34 8.62 -26.42
N GLU A 76 -21.07 9.11 -25.42
CA GLU A 76 -21.65 10.45 -25.43
C GLU A 76 -20.59 11.51 -25.09
N GLU A 77 -19.80 11.31 -24.03
CA GLU A 77 -18.64 12.16 -23.69
C GLU A 77 -17.66 12.28 -24.88
N LEU A 78 -17.39 11.18 -25.61
CA LEU A 78 -16.58 11.18 -26.84
C LEU A 78 -17.19 11.98 -28.01
N LYS A 79 -18.52 12.03 -28.13
CA LYS A 79 -19.21 12.81 -29.17
C LYS A 79 -19.20 14.29 -28.84
N GLU A 80 -19.44 14.64 -27.58
CA GLU A 80 -19.43 16.02 -27.09
C GLU A 80 -18.02 16.63 -27.15
N ALA A 81 -16.96 15.86 -26.88
CA ALA A 81 -15.57 16.28 -27.01
C ALA A 81 -15.09 16.48 -28.47
N GLY A 82 -15.90 16.11 -29.47
CA GLY A 82 -15.73 16.47 -30.89
C GLY A 82 -14.72 15.64 -31.70
N GLN A 83 -15.02 15.24 -32.94
CA GLN A 83 -16.31 15.13 -33.64
C GLN A 83 -16.28 13.84 -34.49
N VAL A 84 -17.46 13.42 -34.97
CA VAL A 84 -17.59 12.33 -35.95
C VAL A 84 -16.96 12.76 -37.29
N GLU A 85 -15.77 12.24 -37.61
CA GLU A 85 -15.39 12.11 -39.02
C GLU A 85 -16.07 10.87 -39.60
N HIS A 86 -17.04 11.11 -40.48
CA HIS A 86 -17.66 10.09 -41.29
C HIS A 86 -16.71 9.71 -42.42
N ASN A 87 -15.76 8.80 -42.15
CA ASN A 87 -15.07 8.02 -43.18
C ASN A 87 -14.66 6.65 -42.61
N GLY A 88 -14.94 5.61 -43.40
CA GLY A 88 -14.96 4.21 -42.95
C GLY A 88 -13.60 3.51 -42.83
N GLU A 89 -12.59 4.14 -42.26
CA GLU A 89 -11.33 3.46 -41.87
C GLU A 89 -11.13 3.50 -40.36
N VAL A 90 -11.24 2.32 -39.74
CA VAL A 90 -10.86 2.10 -38.34
C VAL A 90 -9.34 2.19 -38.25
N PRO A 91 -8.74 3.16 -37.51
CA PRO A 91 -7.30 3.22 -37.35
C PRO A 91 -6.79 1.94 -36.68
N VAL A 92 -5.81 1.29 -37.32
CA VAL A 92 -5.30 -0.02 -36.89
C VAL A 92 -4.78 0.05 -35.45
N PRO A 93 -5.20 -0.88 -34.55
CA PRO A 93 -5.01 -0.71 -33.12
C PRO A 93 -3.56 -0.98 -32.70
N SER A 94 -2.86 0.06 -32.22
CA SER A 94 -1.59 -0.13 -31.53
C SER A 94 -1.83 -0.80 -30.17
N ALA A 95 -1.21 -1.95 -29.94
CA ALA A 95 -1.41 -2.76 -28.73
C ALA A 95 -0.61 -2.27 -27.50
N ALA A 96 0.15 -1.19 -27.64
CA ALA A 96 0.94 -0.57 -26.58
C ALA A 96 0.46 0.86 -26.31
N LEU A 97 0.20 1.16 -25.04
CA LEU A 97 -0.25 2.48 -24.59
C LEU A 97 0.96 3.44 -24.44
N PRO A 98 0.88 4.68 -24.95
CA PRO A 98 1.83 5.73 -24.59
C PRO A 98 1.77 6.04 -23.09
N LEU A 99 2.90 6.45 -22.49
CA LEU A 99 2.89 6.96 -21.11
C LEU A 99 2.12 8.29 -21.04
N PRO A 100 1.34 8.55 -19.97
CA PRO A 100 0.84 9.89 -19.72
C PRO A 100 2.02 10.83 -19.48
N LYS A 101 2.03 11.97 -20.18
CA LYS A 101 2.71 13.15 -19.65
C LYS A 101 1.78 13.82 -18.64
N ASN A 102 2.38 14.48 -17.67
CA ASN A 102 1.76 14.91 -16.42
C ASN A 102 0.80 16.11 -16.60
N ASP A 103 -0.33 15.90 -17.26
CA ASP A 103 -1.42 16.87 -17.43
C ASP A 103 -2.59 16.51 -16.50
N SER A 104 -2.53 17.00 -15.27
CA SER A 104 -3.56 16.85 -14.22
C SER A 104 -4.91 17.50 -14.54
N ALA A 105 -5.04 18.15 -15.71
CA ALA A 105 -6.21 18.93 -16.12
C ALA A 105 -7.26 18.13 -16.93
N ASN A 106 -6.97 16.92 -17.39
CA ASN A 106 -7.90 16.09 -18.18
C ASN A 106 -8.07 14.67 -17.61
N ILE A 107 -8.35 14.58 -16.30
CA ILE A 107 -8.87 13.36 -15.68
C ILE A 107 -10.30 13.18 -16.20
N VAL A 108 -10.51 12.23 -17.12
CA VAL A 108 -11.87 11.68 -17.28
C VAL A 108 -12.06 10.77 -16.11
N ASN A 109 -13.28 10.79 -15.59
CA ASN A 109 -13.64 10.14 -14.36
C ASN A 109 -13.71 8.62 -14.54
N ALA A 110 -12.57 7.95 -14.79
CA ALA A 110 -12.46 6.48 -14.86
C ALA A 110 -12.96 5.81 -13.57
N GLU A 111 -12.92 6.57 -12.48
CA GLU A 111 -13.49 6.29 -11.17
C GLU A 111 -15.04 6.17 -11.22
N LYS A 112 -15.76 6.99 -12.02
CA LYS A 112 -17.20 6.82 -12.36
C LYS A 112 -17.47 5.46 -13.01
N TYR A 113 -16.54 4.99 -13.84
CA TYR A 113 -16.65 3.73 -14.60
C TYR A 113 -16.05 2.51 -13.86
N PHE A 114 -15.82 2.59 -12.55
CA PHE A 114 -15.31 1.45 -11.76
C PHE A 114 -16.35 0.34 -11.52
N LEU A 115 -17.63 0.69 -11.33
CA LEU A 115 -18.70 -0.27 -10.98
C LEU A 115 -18.83 -1.49 -11.93
N PRO A 116 -18.74 -1.35 -13.27
CA PRO A 116 -18.69 -2.51 -14.17
C PRO A 116 -17.52 -3.47 -13.87
N PHE A 117 -16.34 -2.96 -13.53
CA PHE A 117 -15.17 -3.78 -13.19
C PHE A 117 -15.34 -4.48 -11.83
N GLU A 118 -15.94 -3.79 -10.85
CA GLU A 118 -16.29 -4.39 -9.55
C GLU A 118 -17.26 -5.57 -9.71
N LEU A 119 -18.34 -5.39 -10.49
CA LEU A 119 -19.28 -6.46 -10.80
C LEU A 119 -18.65 -7.59 -11.64
N ALA A 120 -17.67 -7.28 -12.50
CA ALA A 120 -16.94 -8.27 -13.28
C ALA A 120 -15.98 -9.10 -12.40
N CYS A 121 -15.34 -8.48 -11.41
CA CYS A 121 -14.53 -9.14 -10.39
C CYS A 121 -15.36 -10.07 -9.48
N GLN A 122 -16.62 -9.74 -9.23
CA GLN A 122 -17.57 -10.59 -8.49
C GLN A 122 -18.18 -11.73 -9.33
N SER A 123 -17.85 -11.83 -10.63
CA SER A 123 -18.35 -12.89 -11.50
C SER A 123 -17.81 -14.27 -11.10
N LYS A 124 -18.67 -15.30 -11.23
CA LYS A 124 -18.27 -16.71 -11.08
C LYS A 124 -17.51 -17.26 -12.30
N THR A 125 -17.28 -16.46 -13.35
CA THR A 125 -16.63 -16.88 -14.59
C THR A 125 -15.17 -16.39 -14.62
N PRO A 126 -14.15 -17.27 -14.48
CA PRO A 126 -12.76 -16.86 -14.36
C PRO A 126 -12.25 -15.99 -15.52
N ARG A 127 -12.70 -16.22 -16.76
CA ARG A 127 -12.33 -15.40 -17.94
C ARG A 127 -12.71 -13.92 -17.80
N ILE A 128 -13.87 -13.66 -17.19
CA ILE A 128 -14.38 -12.31 -16.95
C ILE A 128 -13.54 -11.64 -15.86
N VAL A 129 -13.32 -12.33 -14.73
CA VAL A 129 -12.47 -11.85 -13.62
C VAL A 129 -11.04 -11.57 -14.07
N VAL A 130 -10.40 -12.49 -14.81
CA VAL A 130 -9.06 -12.31 -15.41
C VAL A 130 -9.00 -11.08 -16.30
N THR A 131 -10.05 -10.82 -17.10
CA THR A 131 -10.10 -9.64 -17.97
C THR A 131 -10.27 -8.35 -17.17
N ALA A 132 -11.16 -8.33 -16.16
CA ALA A 132 -11.38 -7.18 -15.30
C ALA A 132 -10.10 -6.80 -14.52
N LEU A 133 -9.44 -7.78 -13.89
CA LEU A 133 -8.19 -7.56 -13.15
C LEU A 133 -7.05 -7.06 -14.05
N ASP A 134 -6.91 -7.60 -15.27
CA ASP A 134 -5.91 -7.14 -16.25
C ASP A 134 -6.15 -5.68 -16.70
N CYS A 135 -7.41 -5.28 -16.81
CA CYS A 135 -7.80 -3.91 -17.15
C CYS A 135 -7.59 -2.94 -15.98
N LEU A 136 -7.97 -3.31 -14.75
CA LEU A 136 -7.68 -2.54 -13.53
C LEU A 136 -6.16 -2.35 -13.34
N GLN A 137 -5.38 -3.42 -13.50
CA GLN A 137 -3.91 -3.38 -13.43
C GLN A 137 -3.34 -2.34 -14.41
N LYS A 138 -3.81 -2.33 -15.66
CA LYS A 138 -3.37 -1.36 -16.68
C LYS A 138 -3.79 0.06 -16.33
N LEU A 139 -5.06 0.30 -15.99
CA LEU A 139 -5.55 1.64 -15.64
C LEU A 139 -4.76 2.28 -14.49
N ILE A 140 -4.36 1.49 -13.49
CA ILE A 140 -3.55 1.92 -12.34
C ILE A 140 -2.08 2.13 -12.75
N ALA A 141 -1.51 1.25 -13.60
CA ALA A 141 -0.14 1.39 -14.10
C ALA A 141 0.07 2.69 -14.89
N TYR A 142 -0.88 3.03 -15.78
CA TYR A 142 -0.86 4.25 -16.58
C TYR A 142 -1.47 5.46 -15.87
N GLY A 143 -1.73 5.41 -14.55
CA GLY A 143 -2.26 6.55 -13.80
C GLY A 143 -3.62 7.08 -14.29
N HIS A 144 -4.37 6.29 -15.06
CA HIS A 144 -5.72 6.63 -15.52
C HIS A 144 -6.77 6.37 -14.43
N LEU A 145 -6.46 5.52 -13.45
CA LEU A 145 -7.28 5.25 -12.27
C LEU A 145 -6.43 5.50 -11.03
N THR A 146 -6.55 6.71 -10.48
CA THR A 146 -5.84 7.15 -9.27
C THR A 146 -6.51 6.67 -8.00
N GLY A 147 -7.85 6.74 -7.94
CA GLY A 147 -8.65 6.41 -6.77
C GLY A 147 -8.58 7.44 -5.64
N ASN A 148 -8.15 8.68 -5.94
CA ASN A 148 -7.92 9.76 -4.98
C ASN A 148 -9.20 10.49 -4.55
N ILE A 149 -10.35 10.17 -5.15
CA ILE A 149 -11.66 10.65 -4.68
C ILE A 149 -12.15 9.85 -3.47
N PRO A 150 -12.96 10.44 -2.58
CA PRO A 150 -13.66 9.69 -1.54
C PRO A 150 -14.64 8.67 -2.16
N ASP A 151 -14.73 7.48 -1.58
CA ASP A 151 -15.66 6.42 -2.01
C ASP A 151 -17.11 6.87 -1.79
N SER A 152 -17.94 6.77 -2.84
CA SER A 152 -19.35 7.14 -2.78
C SER A 152 -20.16 6.29 -1.79
N ALA A 153 -19.67 5.10 -1.44
CA ALA A 153 -20.26 4.24 -0.42
C ALA A 153 -19.71 4.51 1.00
N ASN A 154 -18.50 5.09 1.12
CA ASN A 154 -17.81 5.32 2.39
C ASN A 154 -17.02 6.65 2.32
N PRO A 155 -17.63 7.82 2.62
CA PRO A 155 -16.98 9.12 2.45
C PRO A 155 -15.69 9.34 3.26
N GLY A 156 -15.41 8.48 4.26
CA GLY A 156 -14.17 8.49 5.05
C GLY A 156 -13.05 7.58 4.51
N LYS A 157 -13.18 7.00 3.32
CA LYS A 157 -12.15 6.20 2.64
C LYS A 157 -11.97 6.64 1.19
N PHE A 158 -10.80 6.36 0.63
CA PHE A 158 -10.54 6.63 -0.78
C PHE A 158 -11.08 5.51 -1.66
N LEU A 159 -11.46 5.84 -2.90
CA LEU A 159 -11.92 4.83 -3.87
C LEU A 159 -10.83 3.76 -4.12
N ILE A 160 -9.54 4.11 -4.02
CA ILE A 160 -8.47 3.12 -4.14
C ILE A 160 -8.57 1.99 -3.10
N ASP A 161 -9.01 2.27 -1.87
CA ASP A 161 -9.18 1.25 -0.83
C ASP A 161 -10.23 0.21 -1.25
N ARG A 162 -11.32 0.68 -1.89
CA ARG A 162 -12.38 -0.17 -2.43
C ARG A 162 -11.92 -0.96 -3.66
N ILE A 163 -11.10 -0.35 -4.53
CA ILE A 163 -10.48 -1.03 -5.69
C ILE A 163 -9.57 -2.18 -5.20
N VAL A 164 -8.68 -1.91 -4.24
CA VAL A 164 -7.80 -2.92 -3.64
C VAL A 164 -8.60 -4.00 -2.92
N THR A 165 -9.61 -3.63 -2.14
CA THR A 165 -10.52 -4.59 -1.48
C THR A 165 -11.17 -5.51 -2.51
N THR A 166 -11.63 -4.97 -3.64
CA THR A 166 -12.24 -5.73 -4.74
C THR A 166 -11.24 -6.70 -5.39
N ILE A 167 -10.01 -6.25 -5.65
CA ILE A 167 -8.93 -7.11 -6.19
C ILE A 167 -8.60 -8.24 -5.20
N CYS A 168 -8.47 -7.93 -3.91
CA CYS A 168 -8.19 -8.91 -2.86
C CYS A 168 -9.31 -9.95 -2.73
N ASN A 169 -10.57 -9.52 -2.78
CA ASN A 169 -11.75 -10.39 -2.65
C ASN A 169 -11.96 -11.35 -3.83
N CYS A 170 -11.25 -11.17 -4.96
CA CYS A 170 -11.22 -12.15 -6.05
C CYS A 170 -10.53 -13.47 -5.65
N PHE A 171 -9.71 -13.44 -4.60
CA PHE A 171 -9.08 -14.64 -4.03
C PHE A 171 -9.96 -15.23 -2.92
N MET A 172 -10.45 -16.45 -3.12
CA MET A 172 -11.37 -17.15 -2.21
C MET A 172 -10.75 -18.40 -1.56
N GLY A 173 -9.44 -18.60 -1.72
CA GLY A 173 -8.73 -19.79 -1.26
C GLY A 173 -8.12 -20.64 -2.40
N PRO A 174 -7.62 -21.85 -2.09
CA PRO A 174 -6.87 -22.70 -3.02
C PRO A 174 -7.68 -23.22 -4.24
N GLN A 175 -8.99 -22.99 -4.24
CA GLN A 175 -9.92 -23.32 -5.34
C GLN A 175 -10.15 -22.17 -6.34
N THR A 176 -9.64 -20.96 -6.08
CA THR A 176 -9.64 -19.87 -7.07
C THR A 176 -8.81 -20.27 -8.29
N ASP A 177 -9.29 -19.95 -9.48
CA ASP A 177 -8.64 -20.22 -10.76
C ASP A 177 -7.19 -19.69 -10.81
N GLU A 178 -6.28 -20.46 -11.43
CA GLU A 178 -4.85 -20.13 -11.45
C GLU A 178 -4.53 -18.87 -12.25
N GLY A 179 -5.29 -18.58 -13.30
CA GLY A 179 -5.18 -17.33 -14.07
C GLY A 179 -5.69 -16.13 -13.29
N VAL A 180 -6.77 -16.29 -12.52
CA VAL A 180 -7.26 -15.27 -11.58
C VAL A 180 -6.21 -14.97 -10.51
N GLN A 181 -5.67 -16.00 -9.84
CA GLN A 181 -4.59 -15.83 -8.85
C GLN A 181 -3.40 -15.03 -9.41
N LEU A 182 -2.94 -15.36 -10.62
CA LEU A 182 -1.82 -14.67 -11.26
C LEU A 182 -2.12 -13.19 -11.54
N GLN A 183 -3.35 -12.86 -11.96
CA GLN A 183 -3.74 -11.48 -12.19
C GLN A 183 -3.93 -10.68 -10.89
N ILE A 184 -4.38 -11.31 -9.79
CA ILE A 184 -4.42 -10.66 -8.47
C ILE A 184 -2.99 -10.28 -8.04
N ILE A 185 -2.02 -11.20 -8.15
CA ILE A 185 -0.61 -10.93 -7.84
C ILE A 185 -0.09 -9.73 -8.65
N LYS A 186 -0.32 -9.72 -9.97
CA LYS A 186 0.13 -8.62 -10.86
C LYS A 186 -0.56 -7.28 -10.55
N ALA A 187 -1.85 -7.29 -10.26
CA ALA A 187 -2.62 -6.09 -9.94
C ALA A 187 -2.16 -5.49 -8.61
N LEU A 188 -2.02 -6.29 -7.55
CA LEU A 188 -1.56 -5.82 -6.24
C LEU A 188 -0.11 -5.32 -6.26
N LEU A 189 0.77 -5.98 -7.02
CA LEU A 189 2.12 -5.47 -7.27
C LEU A 189 2.07 -4.08 -7.90
N THR A 190 1.24 -3.90 -8.93
CA THR A 190 1.11 -2.63 -9.65
C THR A 190 0.57 -1.53 -8.74
N VAL A 191 -0.44 -1.81 -7.91
CA VAL A 191 -0.97 -0.84 -6.93
C VAL A 191 0.13 -0.36 -5.99
N VAL A 192 0.84 -1.27 -5.32
CA VAL A 192 1.83 -0.90 -4.29
C VAL A 192 3.11 -0.29 -4.90
N THR A 193 3.37 -0.50 -6.19
CA THR A 193 4.56 0.04 -6.87
C THR A 193 4.30 1.27 -7.75
N SER A 194 3.04 1.58 -8.10
CA SER A 194 2.68 2.73 -8.94
C SER A 194 3.03 4.06 -8.27
N GLN A 195 3.66 4.97 -9.01
CA GLN A 195 3.94 6.34 -8.54
C GLN A 195 2.72 7.27 -8.63
N HIS A 196 1.64 6.83 -9.29
CA HIS A 196 0.41 7.61 -9.48
C HIS A 196 -0.64 7.35 -8.42
N VAL A 197 -0.41 6.34 -7.56
CA VAL A 197 -1.37 5.84 -6.59
C VAL A 197 -0.68 5.62 -5.25
N GLU A 198 -1.26 6.19 -4.21
CA GLU A 198 -0.81 6.02 -2.83
C GLU A 198 -1.87 5.24 -2.05
N VAL A 199 -1.45 4.10 -1.51
CA VAL A 199 -2.25 3.26 -0.63
C VAL A 199 -1.52 3.12 0.69
N HIS A 200 -2.26 3.11 1.79
CA HIS A 200 -1.69 3.16 3.14
C HIS A 200 -2.36 2.17 4.10
N GLU A 201 -1.71 1.98 5.24
CA GLU A 201 -2.16 1.28 6.43
C GLU A 201 -2.79 -0.10 6.17
N GLY A 202 -4.08 -0.25 6.47
CA GLY A 202 -4.81 -1.51 6.33
C GLY A 202 -4.88 -1.99 4.87
N THR A 203 -4.91 -1.07 3.90
CA THR A 203 -5.00 -1.40 2.47
C THR A 203 -3.69 -2.00 1.95
N VAL A 204 -2.54 -1.46 2.39
CA VAL A 204 -1.21 -2.03 2.11
C VAL A 204 -1.08 -3.42 2.75
N LEU A 205 -1.44 -3.54 4.03
CA LEU A 205 -1.43 -4.82 4.74
C LEU A 205 -2.32 -5.86 4.07
N GLN A 206 -3.52 -5.49 3.61
CA GLN A 206 -4.44 -6.40 2.92
C GLN A 206 -3.85 -6.90 1.60
N GLY A 207 -3.25 -6.01 0.79
CA GLY A 207 -2.58 -6.39 -0.46
C GLY A 207 -1.41 -7.36 -0.23
N VAL A 208 -0.52 -7.04 0.71
CA VAL A 208 0.61 -7.92 1.09
C VAL A 208 0.10 -9.26 1.63
N ARG A 209 -0.93 -9.25 2.50
CA ARG A 209 -1.55 -10.47 3.06
C ARG A 209 -2.16 -11.35 1.97
N THR A 210 -2.88 -10.78 0.99
CA THR A 210 -3.46 -11.56 -0.12
C THR A 210 -2.38 -12.22 -0.97
N CYS A 211 -1.30 -11.52 -1.32
CA CYS A 211 -0.17 -12.12 -2.04
C CYS A 211 0.50 -13.25 -1.23
N TYR A 212 0.59 -13.09 0.10
CA TYR A 212 1.12 -14.09 1.02
C TYR A 212 0.23 -15.34 1.11
N ASP A 213 -1.08 -15.15 1.22
CA ASP A 213 -2.06 -16.25 1.24
C ASP A 213 -2.06 -17.03 -0.09
N ILE A 214 -1.94 -16.34 -1.23
CA ILE A 214 -1.81 -16.98 -2.55
C ILE A 214 -0.53 -17.81 -2.63
N TYR A 215 0.62 -17.32 -2.13
CA TYR A 215 1.86 -18.12 -2.09
C TYR A 215 1.69 -19.44 -1.30
N LEU A 216 1.02 -19.39 -0.14
CA LEU A 216 0.87 -20.57 0.70
C LEU A 216 -0.15 -21.57 0.15
N SER A 217 -1.27 -21.08 -0.36
CA SER A 217 -2.42 -21.91 -0.78
C SER A 217 -2.40 -22.35 -2.24
N SER A 218 -1.72 -21.62 -3.14
CA SER A 218 -1.72 -21.95 -4.56
C SER A 218 -1.05 -23.30 -4.82
N LYS A 219 -1.66 -24.11 -5.69
CA LYS A 219 -1.10 -25.39 -6.14
C LYS A 219 -0.13 -25.22 -7.33
N ASN A 220 -0.16 -24.05 -7.98
CA ASN A 220 0.65 -23.76 -9.16
C ASN A 220 2.00 -23.15 -8.74
N LEU A 221 3.10 -23.82 -9.09
CA LEU A 221 4.46 -23.38 -8.73
C LEU A 221 4.85 -22.03 -9.37
N ILE A 222 4.33 -21.70 -10.54
CA ILE A 222 4.55 -20.39 -11.20
C ILE A 222 3.88 -19.31 -10.35
N ASN A 223 2.65 -19.53 -9.90
CA ASN A 223 1.94 -18.59 -9.02
C ASN A 223 2.64 -18.43 -7.66
N GLN A 224 3.11 -19.52 -7.05
CA GLN A 224 3.91 -19.45 -5.82
C GLN A 224 5.19 -18.62 -6.02
N THR A 225 6.01 -18.94 -7.04
CA THR A 225 7.26 -18.22 -7.30
C THR A 225 7.02 -16.74 -7.63
N THR A 226 5.97 -16.44 -8.42
CA THR A 226 5.60 -15.07 -8.77
C THR A 226 5.09 -14.30 -7.55
N ALA A 227 4.27 -14.92 -6.68
CA ALA A 227 3.82 -14.32 -5.43
C ALA A 227 4.99 -14.01 -4.48
N ARG A 228 5.94 -14.95 -4.33
CA ARG A 228 7.16 -14.72 -3.53
C ARG A 228 8.00 -13.56 -4.05
N ALA A 229 8.24 -13.49 -5.37
CA ALA A 229 8.97 -12.38 -5.98
C ALA A 229 8.23 -11.04 -5.79
N THR A 230 6.91 -11.04 -6.01
CA THR A 230 6.03 -9.88 -5.81
C THR A 230 6.07 -9.37 -4.38
N LEU A 231 5.98 -10.25 -3.37
CA LEU A 231 6.08 -9.88 -1.96
C LEU A 231 7.40 -9.18 -1.66
N THR A 232 8.54 -9.76 -2.09
CA THR A 232 9.85 -9.13 -1.92
C THR A 232 9.91 -7.75 -2.59
N GLN A 233 9.35 -7.60 -3.80
CA GLN A 233 9.33 -6.33 -4.52
C GLN A 233 8.43 -5.28 -3.84
N MET A 234 7.23 -5.67 -3.39
CA MET A 234 6.31 -4.79 -2.64
C MET A 234 6.99 -4.27 -1.36
N LEU A 235 7.62 -5.15 -0.58
CA LEU A 235 8.38 -4.77 0.60
C LEU A 235 9.50 -3.79 0.27
N ASN A 236 10.37 -4.13 -0.67
CA ASN A 236 11.50 -3.29 -1.03
C ASN A 236 11.04 -1.89 -1.49
N VAL A 237 9.91 -1.78 -2.20
CA VAL A 237 9.34 -0.47 -2.58
C VAL A 237 8.76 0.29 -1.39
N ILE A 238 8.02 -0.36 -0.49
CA ILE A 238 7.49 0.28 0.74
C ILE A 238 8.64 0.88 1.57
N PHE A 239 9.70 0.10 1.81
CA PHE A 239 10.87 0.58 2.57
C PHE A 239 11.66 1.65 1.80
N THR A 240 11.84 1.51 0.48
CA THR A 240 12.52 2.55 -0.32
C THR A 240 11.76 3.87 -0.33
N ARG A 241 10.41 3.84 -0.42
CA ARG A 241 9.58 5.04 -0.32
C ARG A 241 9.70 5.71 1.05
N MET A 242 9.69 4.94 2.13
CA MET A 242 9.90 5.43 3.49
C MET A 242 11.26 6.12 3.65
N GLU A 243 12.34 5.51 3.13
CA GLU A 243 13.69 6.09 3.19
C GLU A 243 13.78 7.39 2.38
N ASN A 244 13.33 7.38 1.11
CA ASN A 244 13.33 8.55 0.23
C ASN A 244 12.57 9.74 0.84
N GLN A 245 11.38 9.50 1.39
CA GLN A 245 10.56 10.54 2.00
C GLN A 245 11.25 11.20 3.21
N ALA A 246 12.03 10.45 3.99
CA ALA A 246 12.79 11.04 5.09
C ALA A 246 13.95 11.93 4.60
N TYR A 247 14.62 11.54 3.49
CA TYR A 247 15.64 12.38 2.85
C TYR A 247 15.06 13.69 2.31
N GLU A 248 13.91 13.64 1.65
CA GLU A 248 13.21 14.83 1.11
C GLU A 248 12.77 15.78 2.23
N ASN A 249 12.21 15.25 3.33
CA ASN A 249 11.88 16.04 4.52
C ASN A 249 13.12 16.71 5.14
N ALA A 250 14.23 15.99 5.25
CA ALA A 250 15.48 16.53 5.80
C ALA A 250 16.06 17.64 4.91
N ALA A 251 16.08 17.44 3.59
CA ALA A 251 16.53 18.44 2.62
C ALA A 251 15.66 19.71 2.63
N THR A 252 14.34 19.55 2.75
CA THR A 252 13.38 20.66 2.85
C THR A 252 13.60 21.45 4.15
N THR A 253 13.80 20.77 5.28
CA THR A 253 14.04 21.39 6.59
C THR A 253 15.38 22.14 6.64
N ALA A 254 16.43 21.58 6.02
CA ALA A 254 17.73 22.26 5.90
C ALA A 254 17.64 23.50 4.99
N SER A 255 16.81 23.46 3.95
CA SER A 255 16.61 24.57 3.01
C SER A 255 15.82 25.72 3.64
N THR A 256 14.78 25.44 4.44
CA THR A 256 14.03 26.50 5.15
C THR A 256 14.82 27.12 6.29
N ALA A 257 15.68 26.35 6.98
CA ALA A 257 16.61 26.88 7.99
C ALA A 257 17.64 27.87 7.40
N ALA A 258 17.97 27.76 6.11
CA ALA A 258 18.94 28.62 5.43
C ALA A 258 18.37 29.97 4.92
N VAL A 259 17.05 30.20 5.03
CA VAL A 259 16.36 31.38 4.46
C VAL A 259 15.97 32.42 5.54
N VAL A 260 16.37 32.23 6.80
CA VAL A 260 16.23 33.28 7.82
C VAL A 260 17.10 34.48 7.42
N PRO A 261 16.54 35.67 7.11
CA PRO A 261 17.34 36.84 6.82
C PRO A 261 18.05 37.28 8.09
N VAL A 262 19.36 37.48 8.03
CA VAL A 262 20.13 38.03 9.15
C VAL A 262 19.84 39.54 9.25
N THR A 263 18.68 39.87 9.80
CA THR A 263 18.39 41.21 10.34
C THR A 263 19.18 41.37 11.65
N PRO A 264 19.95 42.46 11.84
CA PRO A 264 20.67 42.68 13.10
C PRO A 264 19.67 42.87 14.25
N PRO A 265 20.02 42.48 15.49
CA PRO A 265 19.10 42.55 16.62
C PRO A 265 18.78 44.00 16.96
N ALA A 266 17.52 44.39 16.78
CA ALA A 266 16.95 45.55 17.43
C ALA A 266 16.48 45.14 18.84
N GLU A 267 16.63 46.04 19.81
CA GLU A 267 16.23 45.82 21.20
C GLU A 267 14.70 45.75 21.34
N GLU A 268 14.13 44.54 21.40
CA GLU A 268 12.76 44.34 21.89
C GLU A 268 12.78 43.78 23.32
N LYS A 269 11.99 44.40 24.19
CA LYS A 269 11.97 44.11 25.63
C LYS A 269 11.23 42.81 25.91
N HIS A 270 11.84 41.96 26.72
CA HIS A 270 11.24 40.72 27.21
C HIS A 270 9.91 40.97 27.94
N PRO A 271 8.86 40.16 27.70
CA PRO A 271 7.82 39.94 28.70
C PRO A 271 8.38 39.14 29.87
N ASP A 272 7.78 39.33 31.05
CA ASP A 272 8.36 38.95 32.34
C ASP A 272 8.42 37.43 32.57
N TYR A 273 9.63 36.89 32.71
CA TYR A 273 9.88 35.46 32.93
C TYR A 273 9.81 35.04 34.41
N ASP A 274 9.83 35.97 35.37
CA ASP A 274 9.82 35.63 36.79
C ASP A 274 8.45 35.11 37.26
N MET A 275 7.34 35.58 36.65
CA MET A 275 5.99 35.12 37.01
C MET A 275 5.73 33.66 36.62
N VAL A 276 6.28 33.21 35.49
CA VAL A 276 6.12 31.82 35.02
C VAL A 276 6.97 30.87 35.89
N ARG A 277 8.12 31.32 36.37
CA ARG A 277 9.02 30.52 37.21
C ARG A 277 8.40 30.21 38.57
N GLY A 278 7.79 31.19 39.23
CA GLY A 278 7.10 30.97 40.51
C GLY A 278 5.95 29.96 40.44
N ILE A 279 5.20 29.93 39.33
CA ILE A 279 4.10 28.97 39.12
C ILE A 279 4.64 27.53 38.96
N VAL A 280 5.79 27.34 38.32
CA VAL A 280 6.40 26.02 38.17
C VAL A 280 6.93 25.50 39.50
N ASP A 281 7.56 26.36 40.31
CA ASP A 281 8.09 25.97 41.62
C ASP A 281 6.95 25.62 42.62
N GLU A 282 5.83 26.36 42.65
CA GLU A 282 4.64 26.00 43.46
C GLU A 282 4.00 24.65 43.08
N ILE A 283 4.03 24.27 41.79
CA ILE A 283 3.48 22.99 41.33
C ILE A 283 4.39 21.83 41.76
N VAL A 284 5.71 22.01 41.72
CA VAL A 284 6.68 20.99 42.13
C VAL A 284 6.58 20.70 43.64
N ASP A 285 6.50 21.73 44.48
CA ASP A 285 6.37 21.55 45.93
C ASP A 285 5.06 20.86 46.33
N ASN A 286 3.94 21.17 45.67
CA ASN A 286 2.66 20.49 45.90
C ASN A 286 2.69 19.00 45.52
N VAL A 287 3.40 18.61 44.45
CA VAL A 287 3.55 17.20 44.05
C VAL A 287 4.44 16.44 45.04
N ILE A 288 5.50 17.07 45.56
CA ILE A 288 6.38 16.47 46.57
C ILE A 288 5.64 16.27 47.90
N ALA A 289 4.82 17.24 48.33
CA ALA A 289 3.99 17.12 49.53
C ALA A 289 2.94 16.01 49.41
N ALA A 290 2.28 15.87 48.25
CA ALA A 290 1.33 14.80 48.00
C ALA A 290 1.98 13.40 47.98
N ALA A 291 3.21 13.29 47.46
CA ALA A 291 3.97 12.04 47.48
C ALA A 291 4.40 11.65 48.91
N ALA A 292 4.76 12.61 49.76
CA ALA A 292 5.13 12.35 51.16
C ALA A 292 3.95 11.82 52.00
N ALA A 293 2.74 12.33 51.76
CA ALA A 293 1.54 11.89 52.48
C ALA A 293 1.11 10.44 52.17
N ALA A 294 1.49 9.90 51.00
CA ALA A 294 1.10 8.56 50.56
C ALA A 294 1.97 7.42 51.12
N VAL A 295 3.01 7.71 51.91
CA VAL A 295 4.01 6.73 52.39
C VAL A 295 3.80 6.31 53.85
N ASP A 296 2.95 7.01 54.61
CA ASP A 296 2.80 6.78 56.07
C ASP A 296 1.79 5.67 56.43
N GLU A 297 0.94 5.22 55.50
CA GLU A 297 -0.17 4.27 55.80
C GLU A 297 0.14 2.78 55.46
N LEU A 298 1.39 2.34 55.63
CA LEU A 298 1.70 0.90 55.62
C LEU A 298 2.83 0.49 56.59
N SER A 299 2.56 0.56 57.89
CA SER A 299 3.36 -0.15 58.90
C SER A 299 2.60 -0.46 60.19
N THR A 300 1.83 -1.55 60.22
CA THR A 300 1.64 -2.34 61.46
C THR A 300 1.29 -3.81 61.16
N LYS A 301 1.82 -4.71 62.02
CA LYS A 301 1.56 -6.16 62.13
C LYS A 301 2.14 -7.11 61.08
N SER A 302 3.40 -7.49 61.32
CA SER A 302 3.96 -8.81 61.05
C SER A 302 3.52 -9.87 62.07
N THR A 303 3.15 -11.07 61.62
CA THR A 303 3.27 -12.45 62.18
C THR A 303 2.18 -13.34 61.54
N GLY A 304 2.38 -14.61 61.18
CA GLY A 304 3.56 -15.49 61.16
C GLY A 304 3.16 -16.90 60.65
N GLU A 305 4.16 -17.75 60.37
CA GLU A 305 4.07 -19.23 60.26
C GLU A 305 3.26 -19.92 59.13
N SER A 306 4.02 -20.51 58.19
CA SER A 306 3.96 -21.91 57.68
C SER A 306 2.64 -22.72 57.57
N GLY A 307 2.46 -23.43 56.44
CA GLY A 307 1.56 -24.59 56.36
C GLY A 307 1.33 -25.14 54.94
N ASP A 308 1.49 -26.45 54.79
CA ASP A 308 1.49 -27.25 53.57
C ASP A 308 0.19 -27.28 52.71
N ALA A 309 0.44 -27.53 51.40
CA ALA A 309 -0.15 -28.52 50.48
C ALA A 309 -1.65 -28.99 50.52
N GLU A 310 -2.05 -29.46 49.32
CA GLU A 310 -3.09 -30.45 49.00
C GLU A 310 -4.58 -30.03 48.82
N THR A 311 -5.00 -30.10 47.55
CA THR A 311 -6.02 -31.05 47.04
C THR A 311 -7.39 -31.14 47.76
N GLY A 312 -8.45 -30.67 47.09
CA GLY A 312 -9.85 -30.95 47.45
C GLY A 312 -10.80 -30.86 46.24
N SER A 313 -11.35 -31.99 45.80
CA SER A 313 -12.29 -32.11 44.68
C SER A 313 -13.72 -32.40 45.17
N ILE A 314 -14.67 -32.56 44.22
CA ILE A 314 -16.09 -32.94 44.40
C ILE A 314 -16.95 -31.75 44.89
N GLY A 315 -18.12 -31.40 44.35
CA GLY A 315 -19.05 -31.96 43.34
C GLY A 315 -20.45 -31.36 43.65
N GLY A 316 -21.50 -31.34 42.83
CA GLY A 316 -21.80 -31.78 41.46
C GLY A 316 -23.32 -31.55 41.19
N VAL A 317 -23.90 -32.21 40.17
CA VAL A 317 -25.37 -32.42 39.97
C VAL A 317 -26.20 -31.20 39.47
N SER A 318 -27.23 -31.27 38.59
CA SER A 318 -27.59 -32.13 37.42
C SER A 318 -28.84 -31.53 36.70
N ASN A 319 -29.12 -32.01 35.46
CA ASN A 319 -30.35 -31.96 34.62
C ASN A 319 -30.24 -31.11 33.34
N GLY A 320 -30.75 -31.51 32.15
CA GLY A 320 -31.28 -32.82 31.73
C GLY A 320 -32.36 -32.78 30.63
N GLY A 321 -32.03 -33.19 29.39
CA GLY A 321 -32.98 -33.44 28.26
C GLY A 321 -33.58 -32.21 27.56
N THR A 322 -34.06 -32.22 26.30
CA THR A 322 -34.08 -33.24 25.21
C THR A 322 -34.30 -32.57 23.83
N ASP A 323 -33.73 -33.15 22.77
CA ASP A 323 -34.17 -33.26 21.36
C ASP A 323 -34.50 -32.06 20.41
N SER A 324 -33.87 -32.18 19.23
CA SER A 324 -34.39 -31.97 17.85
C SER A 324 -34.28 -30.63 17.08
N THR A 325 -33.53 -30.74 15.98
CA THR A 325 -33.68 -30.09 14.65
C THR A 325 -33.28 -28.62 14.39
N SER A 326 -32.66 -28.43 13.21
CA SER A 326 -32.56 -27.21 12.39
C SER A 326 -31.32 -26.30 12.50
N ILE A 327 -30.42 -26.46 11.53
CA ILE A 327 -29.73 -25.41 10.73
C ILE A 327 -29.26 -24.12 11.46
N ALA A 328 -27.96 -24.01 11.72
CA ALA A 328 -27.24 -22.73 11.65
C ALA A 328 -25.80 -22.93 11.14
N ARG A 329 -25.45 -22.23 10.07
CA ARG A 329 -24.14 -22.25 9.39
C ARG A 329 -23.17 -21.34 10.14
N VAL A 330 -22.10 -21.91 10.73
CA VAL A 330 -21.02 -21.13 11.36
C VAL A 330 -20.18 -20.41 10.28
N PRO A 331 -20.04 -19.08 10.34
CA PRO A 331 -18.94 -18.37 9.69
C PRO A 331 -17.80 -18.23 10.70
N SER A 332 -16.68 -18.92 10.47
CA SER A 332 -15.48 -18.76 11.31
C SER A 332 -14.83 -17.40 11.08
N GLN A 333 -15.23 -16.40 11.88
CA GLN A 333 -14.41 -15.22 12.13
C GLN A 333 -13.31 -15.61 13.13
N GLU A 334 -12.11 -15.90 12.66
CA GLU A 334 -10.92 -15.78 13.50
C GLU A 334 -10.58 -14.30 13.66
N SER A 335 -11.19 -13.66 14.67
CA SER A 335 -10.79 -12.31 15.10
C SER A 335 -9.37 -12.33 15.64
N MET A 336 -8.42 -11.78 14.89
CA MET A 336 -7.10 -11.43 15.40
C MET A 336 -7.12 -10.04 16.06
N GLU A 337 -7.79 -9.91 17.20
CA GLU A 337 -7.68 -8.74 18.08
C GLU A 337 -7.06 -9.13 19.43
N VAL A 338 -5.73 -9.02 19.49
CA VAL A 338 -4.99 -8.80 20.74
C VAL A 338 -4.08 -7.61 20.50
N THR A 339 -4.65 -6.42 20.64
CA THR A 339 -3.90 -5.16 20.71
C THR A 339 -3.28 -5.06 22.11
N SER A 340 -2.03 -5.49 22.26
CA SER A 340 -1.26 -5.22 23.48
C SER A 340 -1.13 -3.70 23.67
N GLU A 341 -1.11 -3.21 24.90
CA GLU A 341 -1.01 -1.77 25.20
C GLU A 341 0.30 -1.14 24.69
N ASN A 342 1.35 -1.95 24.50
CA ASN A 342 2.56 -1.53 23.81
C ASN A 342 2.32 -1.23 22.30
N ASP A 343 1.42 -1.96 21.63
CA ASP A 343 1.17 -1.84 20.19
C ASP A 343 0.55 -0.47 19.83
N SER A 344 -0.21 0.17 20.74
CA SER A 344 -0.77 1.52 20.55
C SER A 344 0.27 2.61 20.79
N ILE A 345 1.10 2.50 21.82
CA ILE A 345 2.21 3.44 22.11
C ILE A 345 3.21 3.47 20.94
N VAL A 346 3.53 2.31 20.35
CA VAL A 346 4.43 2.24 19.18
C VAL A 346 3.74 2.74 17.90
N THR A 347 2.40 2.77 17.83
CA THR A 347 1.68 3.30 16.65
C THR A 347 1.46 4.82 16.71
N ALA A 348 1.45 5.43 17.89
CA ALA A 348 1.11 6.84 18.10
C ALA A 348 2.22 7.86 17.78
N LYS A 349 3.46 7.43 17.51
CA LYS A 349 4.63 8.32 17.33
C LYS A 349 5.20 8.38 15.90
N PHE A 350 4.53 7.84 14.89
CA PHE A 350 5.04 7.92 13.52
C PHE A 350 4.97 9.35 12.96
N THR A 351 6.10 9.85 12.49
CA THR A 351 6.21 11.18 11.87
C THR A 351 5.60 11.25 10.47
N HIS A 352 5.46 10.10 9.79
CA HIS A 352 4.90 10.01 8.45
C HIS A 352 4.20 8.67 8.21
N ILE A 353 3.17 8.67 7.37
CA ILE A 353 2.34 7.49 7.08
C ILE A 353 3.15 6.33 6.46
N LEU A 354 4.13 6.63 5.59
CA LEU A 354 5.02 5.61 5.01
C LEU A 354 5.88 4.87 6.05
N GLN A 355 6.25 5.53 7.16
CA GLN A 355 6.95 4.87 8.26
C GLN A 355 6.01 3.92 9.02
N LYS A 356 4.75 4.33 9.22
CA LYS A 356 3.71 3.50 9.81
C LYS A 356 3.43 2.26 8.93
N ASP A 357 3.36 2.43 7.61
CA ASP A 357 3.17 1.32 6.66
C ASP A 357 4.30 0.29 6.75
N ALA A 358 5.56 0.76 6.65
CA ALA A 358 6.74 -0.10 6.75
C ALA A 358 6.83 -0.83 8.11
N PHE A 359 6.53 -0.13 9.21
CA PHE A 359 6.47 -0.73 10.55
C PHE A 359 5.37 -1.79 10.66
N LEU A 360 4.15 -1.48 10.20
CA LEU A 360 3.01 -2.39 10.28
C LEU A 360 3.31 -3.70 9.55
N VAL A 361 3.91 -3.62 8.36
CA VAL A 361 4.30 -4.78 7.56
C VAL A 361 5.45 -5.56 8.21
N PHE A 362 6.48 -4.88 8.73
CA PHE A 362 7.57 -5.52 9.50
C PHE A 362 7.03 -6.30 10.72
N ARG A 363 6.16 -5.65 11.51
CA ARG A 363 5.50 -6.24 12.68
C ARG A 363 4.69 -7.48 12.29
N ALA A 364 3.94 -7.42 11.19
CA ALA A 364 3.16 -8.55 10.69
C ALA A 364 4.04 -9.75 10.34
N LEU A 365 5.15 -9.54 9.62
CA LEU A 365 6.11 -10.60 9.27
C LEU A 365 6.76 -11.22 10.52
N CYS A 366 7.17 -10.40 11.49
CA CYS A 366 7.69 -10.90 12.78
C CYS A 366 6.64 -11.78 13.50
N LYS A 367 5.40 -11.28 13.67
CA LYS A 367 4.30 -12.03 14.31
C LYS A 367 3.99 -13.34 13.57
N LEU A 368 4.07 -13.38 12.24
CA LEU A 368 3.91 -14.61 11.44
C LEU A 368 5.05 -15.61 11.66
N SER A 369 6.31 -15.15 11.67
CA SER A 369 7.49 -15.99 11.92
C SER A 369 7.51 -16.62 13.34
N MET A 370 6.81 -16.00 14.30
CA MET A 370 6.71 -16.43 15.70
C MET A 370 5.63 -17.48 15.98
N LYS A 371 4.78 -17.85 15.01
CA LYS A 371 3.78 -18.91 15.20
C LYS A 371 4.48 -20.25 15.53
N PRO A 372 3.99 -21.02 16.52
CA PRO A 372 4.54 -22.32 16.85
C PRO A 372 4.29 -23.31 15.68
N LEU A 373 5.15 -24.31 15.56
CA LEU A 373 4.90 -25.45 14.68
C LEU A 373 4.16 -26.54 15.49
N PRO A 374 3.37 -27.42 14.84
CA PRO A 374 2.79 -28.58 15.49
C PRO A 374 3.87 -29.47 16.13
N GLU A 375 3.59 -30.04 17.30
CA GLU A 375 4.52 -30.95 17.98
C GLU A 375 4.73 -32.23 17.17
N GLY A 376 5.99 -32.53 16.83
CA GLY A 376 6.39 -33.66 16.00
C GLY A 376 7.50 -33.31 15.02
N HIS A 377 7.82 -34.22 14.09
CA HIS A 377 8.71 -33.90 12.99
C HIS A 377 7.95 -33.02 11.97
N PRO A 378 8.33 -31.75 11.75
CA PRO A 378 7.60 -30.87 10.87
C PRO A 378 7.69 -31.38 9.42
N ASP A 379 6.54 -31.52 8.74
CA ASP A 379 6.53 -31.85 7.31
C ASP A 379 7.15 -30.67 6.53
N PRO A 380 8.18 -30.88 5.69
CA PRO A 380 8.74 -29.84 4.82
C PRO A 380 7.71 -29.15 3.90
N LYS A 381 6.55 -29.77 3.66
CA LYS A 381 5.42 -29.22 2.90
C LYS A 381 4.32 -28.57 3.76
N SER A 382 4.41 -28.66 5.09
CA SER A 382 3.42 -28.07 6.01
C SER A 382 3.24 -26.57 5.76
N HIS A 383 2.00 -26.12 5.94
CA HIS A 383 1.60 -24.74 5.70
C HIS A 383 2.29 -23.79 6.69
N GLU A 384 2.41 -24.23 7.93
CA GLU A 384 3.04 -23.53 9.06
C GLU A 384 4.53 -23.32 8.81
N LEU A 385 5.26 -24.36 8.38
CA LEU A 385 6.69 -24.25 8.08
C LEU A 385 6.94 -23.40 6.83
N ARG A 386 6.16 -23.58 5.75
CA ARG A 386 6.28 -22.75 4.53
C ARG A 386 6.02 -21.27 4.82
N SER A 387 5.07 -20.98 5.72
CA SER A 387 4.77 -19.64 6.23
C SER A 387 5.95 -19.07 7.04
N LYS A 388 6.47 -19.83 8.01
CA LYS A 388 7.63 -19.44 8.83
C LYS A 388 8.86 -19.15 7.97
N ILE A 389 9.21 -20.04 7.04
CA ILE A 389 10.35 -19.88 6.11
C ILE A 389 10.19 -18.64 5.25
N LEU A 390 9.01 -18.40 4.66
CA LEU A 390 8.79 -17.19 3.86
C LEU A 390 8.91 -15.93 4.71
N SER A 391 8.26 -15.89 5.88
CA SER A 391 8.33 -14.73 6.79
C SER A 391 9.77 -14.38 7.17
N LEU A 392 10.57 -15.38 7.57
CA LEU A 392 11.99 -15.18 7.90
C LEU A 392 12.82 -14.73 6.69
N HIS A 393 12.55 -15.25 5.50
CA HIS A 393 13.24 -14.83 4.27
C HIS A 393 12.91 -13.39 3.85
N LEU A 394 11.65 -12.96 4.02
CA LEU A 394 11.23 -11.58 3.77
C LEU A 394 11.83 -10.62 4.82
N LEU A 395 11.88 -11.02 6.10
CA LEU A 395 12.57 -10.25 7.15
C LEU A 395 14.07 -10.12 6.86
N LEU A 396 14.74 -11.19 6.43
CA LEU A 396 16.15 -11.14 6.01
C LEU A 396 16.35 -10.16 4.85
N SER A 397 15.47 -10.16 3.85
CA SER A 397 15.51 -9.20 2.74
C SER A 397 15.38 -7.75 3.21
N ILE A 398 14.47 -7.47 4.15
CA ILE A 398 14.33 -6.13 4.75
C ILE A 398 15.61 -5.72 5.48
N LEU A 399 16.18 -6.61 6.31
CA LEU A 399 17.38 -6.32 7.10
C LEU A 399 18.64 -6.13 6.24
N GLN A 400 18.81 -6.92 5.18
CA GLN A 400 19.92 -6.79 4.24
C GLN A 400 19.86 -5.50 3.43
N ASN A 401 18.66 -5.03 3.10
CA ASN A 401 18.42 -3.80 2.33
C ASN A 401 18.00 -2.60 3.22
N ALA A 402 18.18 -2.70 4.54
CA ALA A 402 17.73 -1.68 5.49
C ALA A 402 18.50 -0.36 5.30
N GLY A 403 17.79 0.70 4.92
CA GLY A 403 18.35 2.06 4.81
C GLY A 403 18.59 2.73 6.17
N PRO A 404 19.09 3.97 6.19
CA PRO A 404 19.42 4.67 7.43
C PRO A 404 18.22 4.93 8.34
N VAL A 405 17.03 5.26 7.82
CA VAL A 405 15.84 5.54 8.64
C VAL A 405 15.47 4.31 9.46
N PHE A 406 15.47 3.12 8.85
CA PHE A 406 15.22 1.87 9.57
C PHE A 406 16.22 1.61 10.71
N ARG A 407 17.47 2.07 10.56
CA ARG A 407 18.55 1.87 11.55
C ARG A 407 18.55 2.91 12.66
N SER A 408 18.15 4.15 12.39
CA SER A 408 18.24 5.27 13.35
C SER A 408 16.93 5.61 14.06
N ASN A 409 15.79 5.26 13.47
CA ASN A 409 14.47 5.61 14.02
C ASN A 409 14.12 4.73 15.23
N GLU A 410 13.86 5.36 16.38
CA GLU A 410 13.55 4.68 17.64
C GLU A 410 12.41 3.65 17.52
N MET A 411 11.40 3.92 16.68
CA MET A 411 10.25 3.05 16.50
C MET A 411 10.63 1.72 15.87
N PHE A 412 11.55 1.73 14.90
CA PHE A 412 12.09 0.51 14.29
C PHE A 412 13.08 -0.19 15.22
N ILE A 413 13.87 0.54 16.00
CA ILE A 413 14.73 -0.04 17.04
C ILE A 413 13.89 -0.76 18.12
N MET A 414 12.77 -0.16 18.54
CA MET A 414 11.80 -0.79 19.45
C MET A 414 11.15 -2.01 18.78
N ALA A 415 10.76 -1.92 17.50
CA ALA A 415 10.20 -3.05 16.75
C ALA A 415 11.17 -4.24 16.68
N ILE A 416 12.46 -3.96 16.46
CA ILE A 416 13.51 -4.98 16.45
C ILE A 416 13.60 -5.66 17.83
N LYS A 417 13.69 -4.87 18.92
CA LYS A 417 13.75 -5.39 20.29
C LYS A 417 12.51 -6.22 20.68
N GLN A 418 11.32 -5.73 20.35
CA GLN A 418 10.05 -6.34 20.79
C GLN A 418 9.57 -7.50 19.93
N TYR A 419 9.78 -7.46 18.61
CA TYR A 419 9.29 -8.50 17.69
C TYR A 419 10.41 -9.32 17.06
N LEU A 420 11.49 -8.69 16.54
CA LEU A 420 12.53 -9.44 15.83
C LEU A 420 13.39 -10.29 16.79
N CYS A 421 13.81 -9.76 17.93
CA CYS A 421 14.57 -10.55 18.91
C CYS A 421 13.79 -11.77 19.42
N VAL A 422 12.47 -11.63 19.60
CA VAL A 422 11.58 -12.73 20.02
C VAL A 422 11.28 -13.69 18.86
N ALA A 423 11.24 -13.19 17.62
CA ALA A 423 11.20 -14.04 16.43
C ALA A 423 12.49 -14.88 16.29
N LEU A 424 13.66 -14.30 16.54
CA LEU A 424 14.92 -15.03 16.50
C LEU A 424 15.02 -16.05 17.64
N SER A 425 14.66 -15.69 18.88
CA SER A 425 14.72 -16.64 20.01
C SER A 425 13.76 -17.84 19.89
N LYS A 426 12.70 -17.72 19.08
CA LYS A 426 11.75 -18.81 18.78
C LYS A 426 12.13 -19.66 17.55
N ASN A 427 13.19 -19.30 16.83
CA ASN A 427 13.57 -19.92 15.55
C ASN A 427 15.08 -20.23 15.42
N GLY A 428 15.89 -19.89 16.44
CA GLY A 428 17.34 -20.10 16.48
C GLY A 428 17.76 -21.36 17.24
#